data_AF-A0A2V5ZLX5-F1
#
_entry.id   AF-A0A2V5ZLX5-F1
#
_cell.length_a   1.000
_cell.length_b   1.000
_cell.length_c   1.000
_cell.angle_alpha   90.00
_cell.angle_beta   90.00
_cell.angle_gamma   90.00
#
_symmetry.space_group_name_H-M   'P 1'
#
loop_
_entity.id
_entity.type
_entity.pdbx_description
1 polymer ?
#
loop_
_entity_poly.entity_id
_entity_poly.type
_entity_poly.pdbx_seq_one_letter_code
_entity_poly.pdbx_strand_id
1 'polypeptide(L)'
;MAADWNRARGVARFGFRVWPGIFVGAFVVNFWTTPGVFVSLGIATGNTLEALCAAWLINRFANGTNVFDRAQDVFKFSGIAAATTALSATIGVFTLTLTGHAQWSQFSGVWKTWWLGDFTGALIVAPLVVLWLLGRTRKWTKREMIEVTSLFALLIGLGLFVFSGWFPIGAKNYPISFLQGPIVIWMAFRFTPRETITGMFILTGMGIWGTLHGYGPFVMSDENQALMILDVRTVVTAITVLALSATISERDRIHDVLEHQKDEVESANRTKDNFLAMLSHELRT
;
A
#
# COMPACT_ATOMS: atom_id res chain seq x y z
N MET A 1 -35.35 -2.44 5.80
CA MET A 1 -34.26 -3.21 6.44
C MET A 1 -33.83 -4.45 5.61
N ALA A 2 -33.93 -4.41 4.28
CA ALA A 2 -33.58 -5.53 3.39
C ALA A 2 -33.06 -5.05 2.03
N ALA A 3 -32.17 -4.04 2.02
CA ALA A 3 -31.69 -3.42 0.78
C ALA A 3 -30.15 -3.31 0.64
N ASP A 4 -29.36 -3.87 1.57
CA ASP A 4 -27.89 -3.71 1.56
C ASP A 4 -27.09 -4.99 1.24
N TRP A 5 -27.75 -6.10 0.91
CA TRP A 5 -27.05 -7.35 0.58
C TRP A 5 -26.45 -7.40 -0.83
N ASN A 6 -26.82 -6.47 -1.72
CA ASN A 6 -26.36 -6.47 -3.11
C ASN A 6 -25.08 -5.65 -3.36
N ARG A 7 -24.67 -4.75 -2.45
CA ARG A 7 -23.37 -4.05 -2.54
C ARG A 7 -22.18 -4.92 -2.12
N ALA A 8 -22.43 -6.06 -1.49
CA ALA A 8 -21.42 -7.08 -1.15
C ALA A 8 -20.98 -7.95 -2.36
N ARG A 9 -21.54 -7.73 -3.56
CA ARG A 9 -21.32 -8.61 -4.72
C ARG A 9 -20.01 -8.38 -5.50
N GLY A 10 -19.13 -7.48 -5.05
CA GLY A 10 -17.78 -7.30 -5.62
C GLY A 10 -16.66 -8.13 -4.95
N VAL A 11 -16.83 -8.59 -3.70
CA VAL A 11 -15.72 -9.12 -2.87
C VAL A 11 -15.98 -10.54 -2.36
N ALA A 12 -17.14 -11.10 -2.67
CA ALA A 12 -17.48 -12.50 -2.41
C ALA A 12 -16.75 -13.52 -3.31
N ARG A 13 -15.83 -13.10 -4.20
CA ARG A 13 -15.22 -14.03 -5.17
C ARG A 13 -13.94 -14.71 -4.69
N PHE A 14 -13.22 -14.15 -3.71
CA PHE A 14 -12.12 -14.86 -3.03
C PHE A 14 -12.30 -14.99 -1.52
N GLY A 15 -12.98 -14.03 -0.86
CA GLY A 15 -13.51 -14.16 0.51
C GLY A 15 -12.54 -14.73 1.54
N PHE A 16 -13.04 -15.15 2.70
CA PHE A 16 -12.22 -15.88 3.68
C PHE A 16 -11.66 -17.21 3.12
N ARG A 17 -12.00 -17.62 1.88
CA ARG A 17 -11.65 -18.92 1.29
C ARG A 17 -10.18 -19.07 0.87
N VAL A 18 -9.42 -17.98 0.84
CA VAL A 18 -7.97 -18.02 0.55
C VAL A 18 -7.11 -18.44 1.75
N TRP A 19 -7.71 -18.53 2.94
CA TRP A 19 -6.99 -18.89 4.18
C TRP A 19 -6.16 -20.18 4.08
N PRO A 20 -6.59 -21.27 3.39
CA PRO A 20 -5.76 -22.47 3.30
C PRO A 20 -4.49 -22.23 2.48
N GLY A 21 -4.57 -21.39 1.44
CA GLY A 21 -3.41 -21.03 0.63
C GLY A 21 -2.41 -20.18 1.42
N ILE A 22 -2.90 -19.25 2.25
CA ILE A 22 -2.07 -18.44 3.14
C ILE A 22 -1.38 -19.34 4.18
N PHE A 23 -2.14 -20.24 4.81
CA PHE A 23 -1.61 -21.17 5.80
C PHE A 23 -0.55 -22.09 5.20
N VAL A 24 -0.84 -22.72 4.07
CA VAL A 24 0.09 -23.64 3.39
C VAL A 24 1.33 -22.89 2.92
N GLY A 25 1.18 -21.70 2.33
CA GLY A 25 2.30 -20.87 1.91
C GLY A 25 3.20 -20.48 3.08
N ALA A 26 2.60 -19.99 4.18
CA ALA A 26 3.34 -19.64 5.39
C ALA A 26 4.02 -20.86 6.03
N PHE A 27 3.33 -22.01 6.11
CA PHE A 27 3.90 -23.24 6.63
C PHE A 27 5.08 -23.72 5.81
N VAL A 28 4.95 -23.78 4.48
CA VAL A 28 6.02 -24.22 3.58
C VAL A 28 7.23 -23.29 3.71
N VAL A 29 7.05 -21.98 3.66
CA VAL A 29 8.19 -21.05 3.83
C VAL A 29 8.87 -21.29 5.19
N ASN A 30 8.11 -21.33 6.28
CA ASN A 30 8.67 -21.47 7.63
C ASN A 30 9.24 -22.86 7.92
N PHE A 31 8.80 -23.90 7.22
CA PHE A 31 9.37 -25.24 7.34
C PHE A 31 10.79 -25.32 6.77
N TRP A 32 11.09 -24.52 5.74
CA TRP A 32 12.43 -24.44 5.16
C TRP A 32 13.34 -23.43 5.87
N THR A 33 12.78 -22.35 6.43
CA THR A 33 13.58 -21.27 7.03
C THR A 33 13.80 -21.41 8.53
N THR A 34 12.92 -22.14 9.23
CA THR A 34 12.95 -22.23 10.69
C THR A 34 12.95 -23.69 11.14
N PRO A 35 13.89 -24.12 12.00
CA PRO A 35 13.88 -25.47 12.55
C PRO A 35 12.59 -25.73 13.36
N GLY A 36 11.96 -26.88 13.12
CA GLY A 36 10.88 -27.40 13.95
C GLY A 36 9.47 -27.26 13.35
N VAL A 37 8.83 -28.39 13.09
CA VAL A 37 7.46 -28.46 12.52
C VAL A 37 6.44 -27.67 13.35
N PHE A 38 6.52 -27.76 14.68
CA PHE A 38 5.61 -27.06 15.58
C PHE A 38 5.78 -25.54 15.51
N VAL A 39 7.00 -25.07 15.27
CA VAL A 39 7.29 -23.64 15.06
C VAL A 39 6.65 -23.17 13.77
N SER A 40 6.88 -23.90 12.67
CA SER A 40 6.31 -23.58 11.37
C SER A 40 4.78 -23.58 11.39
N LEU A 41 4.15 -24.52 12.13
CA LEU A 41 2.69 -24.55 12.33
C LEU A 41 2.18 -23.34 13.12
N GLY A 42 2.86 -22.95 14.20
CA GLY A 42 2.49 -21.80 15.01
C GLY A 42 2.58 -20.49 14.23
N ILE A 43 3.68 -20.28 13.49
CA ILE A 43 3.86 -19.11 12.63
C ILE A 43 2.81 -19.08 11.50
N ALA A 44 2.57 -20.21 10.84
CA ALA A 44 1.54 -20.31 9.80
C ALA A 44 0.15 -19.96 10.34
N THR A 45 -0.15 -20.38 11.57
CA THR A 45 -1.40 -20.03 12.27
C THR A 45 -1.47 -18.53 12.53
N GLY A 46 -0.40 -17.91 13.04
CA GLY A 46 -0.31 -16.47 13.29
C GLY A 46 -0.55 -15.64 12.03
N ASN A 47 0.19 -15.93 10.95
CA ASN A 47 0.07 -15.22 9.67
C ASN A 47 -1.34 -15.38 9.06
N THR A 48 -1.94 -16.56 9.21
CA THR A 48 -3.30 -16.81 8.72
C THR A 48 -4.31 -16.00 9.51
N LEU A 49 -4.20 -15.98 10.83
CA LEU A 49 -5.09 -15.19 11.70
C LEU A 49 -4.95 -13.69 11.44
N GLU A 50 -3.74 -13.19 11.24
CA GLU A 50 -3.50 -11.81 10.82
C GLU A 50 -4.28 -11.49 9.54
N ALA A 51 -4.10 -12.30 8.49
CA ALA A 51 -4.74 -12.04 7.21
C ALA A 51 -6.29 -12.07 7.31
N LEU A 52 -6.84 -13.00 8.08
CA LEU A 52 -8.30 -13.11 8.27
C LEU A 52 -8.85 -11.94 9.10
N CYS A 53 -8.18 -11.58 10.19
CA CYS A 53 -8.55 -10.43 11.02
C CYS A 53 -8.44 -9.13 10.22
N ALA A 54 -7.36 -8.94 9.47
CA ALA A 54 -7.16 -7.77 8.61
C ALA A 54 -8.26 -7.67 7.56
N ALA A 55 -8.54 -8.77 6.84
CA ALA A 55 -9.60 -8.81 5.85
C ALA A 55 -10.97 -8.48 6.47
N TRP A 56 -11.31 -9.04 7.64
CA TRP A 56 -12.56 -8.75 8.33
C TRP A 56 -12.66 -7.27 8.73
N LEU A 57 -11.63 -6.74 9.39
CA LEU A 57 -11.59 -5.35 9.87
C LEU A 57 -11.62 -4.34 8.72
N ILE A 58 -10.86 -4.57 7.64
CA ILE A 58 -10.81 -3.67 6.47
C ILE A 58 -12.17 -3.63 5.78
N ASN A 59 -12.82 -4.78 5.59
CA ASN A 59 -14.17 -4.83 5.01
C ASN A 59 -15.21 -4.15 5.91
N ARG A 60 -15.04 -4.26 7.24
CA ARG A 60 -16.00 -3.68 8.19
C ARG A 60 -15.84 -2.18 8.39
N PHE A 61 -14.61 -1.67 8.40
CA PHE A 61 -14.29 -0.32 8.89
C PHE A 61 -13.59 0.58 7.87
N ALA A 62 -12.92 0.01 6.87
CA ALA A 62 -12.05 0.74 5.93
C ALA A 62 -12.49 0.58 4.45
N ASN A 63 -13.79 0.44 4.21
CA ASN A 63 -14.36 0.44 2.85
C ASN A 63 -13.91 -0.71 1.93
N GLY A 64 -13.44 -1.83 2.51
CA GLY A 64 -13.15 -3.07 1.79
C GLY A 64 -12.15 -2.90 0.66
N THR A 65 -12.53 -3.27 -0.57
CA THR A 65 -11.63 -3.19 -1.74
C THR A 65 -11.34 -1.77 -2.21
N ASN A 66 -12.11 -0.78 -1.75
CA ASN A 66 -11.92 0.63 -2.07
C ASN A 66 -11.15 1.37 -0.96
N VAL A 67 -10.43 0.64 -0.11
CA VAL A 67 -9.72 1.18 1.05
C VAL A 67 -8.68 2.26 0.69
N PHE A 68 -8.17 2.24 -0.54
CA PHE A 68 -7.17 3.20 -1.02
C PHE A 68 -7.77 4.38 -1.82
N ASP A 69 -9.11 4.48 -1.89
CA ASP A 69 -9.79 5.58 -2.58
C ASP A 69 -9.85 6.87 -1.76
N ARG A 70 -9.68 6.78 -0.43
CA ARG A 70 -9.81 7.90 0.50
C ARG A 70 -8.70 7.88 1.53
N ALA A 71 -8.16 9.06 1.85
CA ALA A 71 -7.10 9.17 2.85
C ALA A 71 -7.52 8.63 4.23
N GLN A 72 -8.76 8.88 4.65
CA GLN A 72 -9.27 8.36 5.93
C GLN A 72 -9.23 6.83 5.99
N ASP A 73 -9.54 6.15 4.89
CA ASP A 73 -9.55 4.69 4.84
C ASP A 73 -8.11 4.13 4.76
N VAL A 74 -7.16 4.87 4.17
CA VAL A 74 -5.71 4.57 4.26
C VAL A 74 -5.21 4.61 5.70
N PHE A 75 -5.61 5.61 6.50
CA PHE A 75 -5.23 5.67 7.92
C PHE A 75 -5.86 4.53 8.73
N LYS A 76 -7.14 4.21 8.49
CA LYS A 76 -7.78 3.05 9.13
C LYS A 76 -7.09 1.74 8.75
N PHE A 77 -6.77 1.56 7.47
CA PHE A 77 -6.00 0.42 6.98
C PHE A 77 -4.67 0.30 7.70
N SER A 78 -3.93 1.40 7.83
CA SER A 78 -2.63 1.43 8.50
C SER A 78 -2.74 1.02 9.97
N GLY A 79 -3.76 1.53 10.68
CA GLY A 79 -4.03 1.15 12.07
C GLY A 79 -4.46 -0.31 12.22
N ILE A 80 -5.30 -0.81 11.31
CA ILE A 80 -5.72 -2.22 11.28
C ILE A 80 -4.51 -3.12 11.03
N ALA A 81 -3.71 -2.81 10.00
CA ALA A 81 -2.51 -3.57 9.66
C ALA A 81 -1.54 -3.62 10.84
N ALA A 82 -1.26 -2.48 11.49
CA ALA A 82 -0.41 -2.43 12.67
C ALA A 82 -0.90 -3.34 13.82
N ALA A 83 -2.21 -3.40 14.04
CA ALA A 83 -2.80 -4.24 15.08
C ALA A 83 -2.78 -5.73 14.73
N THR A 84 -3.07 -6.09 13.47
CA THR A 84 -3.13 -7.48 13.04
C THR A 84 -1.75 -8.10 12.88
N THR A 85 -0.76 -7.34 12.41
CA THR A 85 0.63 -7.82 12.36
C THR A 85 1.21 -7.96 13.76
N ALA A 86 0.79 -7.13 14.73
CA ALA A 86 1.17 -7.30 16.14
C ALA A 86 0.63 -8.61 16.71
N LEU A 87 -0.59 -9.01 16.34
CA LEU A 87 -1.15 -10.30 16.69
C LEU A 87 -0.30 -11.45 16.11
N SER A 88 0.07 -11.39 14.83
CA SER A 88 0.92 -12.41 14.20
C SER A 88 2.29 -12.51 14.87
N ALA A 89 2.99 -11.37 15.01
CA ALA A 89 4.29 -11.32 15.67
C ALA A 89 4.23 -11.86 17.11
N THR A 90 3.14 -11.60 17.83
CA THR A 90 2.93 -12.17 19.17
C THR A 90 2.84 -13.70 19.12
N ILE A 91 2.03 -14.25 18.21
CA ILE A 91 1.88 -15.71 18.07
C ILE A 91 3.19 -16.36 17.60
N GLY A 92 3.85 -15.78 16.60
CA GLY A 92 5.11 -16.28 16.04
C GLY A 92 6.24 -16.30 17.07
N VAL A 93 6.50 -15.17 17.73
CA VAL A 93 7.58 -15.07 18.73
C VAL A 93 7.28 -15.88 19.97
N PHE A 94 6.01 -15.93 20.42
CA PHE A 94 5.62 -16.79 21.54
C PHE A 94 5.82 -18.28 21.21
N THR A 95 5.52 -18.69 19.98
CA THR A 95 5.80 -20.06 19.52
C THR A 95 7.30 -20.34 19.52
N LEU A 96 8.12 -19.40 19.04
CA LEU A 96 9.58 -19.54 19.07
C LEU A 96 10.12 -19.70 20.51
N THR A 97 9.64 -18.88 21.45
CA THR A 97 10.13 -18.93 22.83
C THR A 97 9.65 -20.18 23.57
N LEU A 98 8.40 -20.59 23.39
CA LEU A 98 7.86 -21.80 24.03
C LEU A 98 8.54 -23.08 23.54
N THR A 99 8.92 -23.13 22.27
CA THR A 99 9.59 -24.29 21.68
C THR A 99 11.10 -24.29 21.89
N GLY A 100 11.65 -23.30 22.60
CA GLY A 100 13.08 -23.20 22.93
C GLY A 100 13.96 -22.66 21.81
N HIS A 101 13.39 -22.13 20.72
CA HIS A 101 14.14 -21.57 19.59
C HIS A 101 14.53 -20.09 19.80
N ALA A 102 13.94 -19.41 20.78
CA ALA A 102 14.34 -18.08 21.20
C ALA A 102 14.33 -17.97 22.74
N GLN A 103 15.22 -17.15 23.30
CA GLN A 103 15.21 -16.89 24.74
C GLN A 103 14.13 -15.86 25.11
N TRP A 104 13.50 -16.04 26.27
CA TRP A 104 12.52 -15.07 26.80
C TRP A 104 13.11 -13.65 26.97
N SER A 105 14.40 -13.54 27.28
CA SER A 105 15.14 -12.27 27.35
C SER A 105 15.16 -11.52 26.01
N GLN A 106 15.09 -12.23 24.89
CA GLN A 106 15.13 -11.68 23.54
C GLN A 106 13.73 -11.41 22.97
N PHE A 107 12.66 -11.83 23.66
CA PHE A 107 11.28 -11.76 23.18
C PHE A 107 10.93 -10.38 22.61
N SER A 108 11.21 -9.31 23.37
CA SER A 108 10.88 -7.94 22.95
C SER A 108 11.67 -7.49 21.71
N GLY A 109 12.93 -7.88 21.58
CA GLY A 109 13.77 -7.53 20.43
C GLY A 109 13.24 -8.19 19.16
N VAL A 110 13.07 -9.51 19.20
CA VAL A 110 12.54 -10.30 18.08
C VAL A 110 11.14 -9.83 17.70
N TRP A 111 10.27 -9.58 18.69
CA TRP A 111 8.91 -9.10 18.45
C TRP A 111 8.88 -7.75 17.73
N LYS A 112 9.73 -6.78 18.11
CA LYS A 112 9.78 -5.47 17.47
C LYS A 112 10.22 -5.57 16.01
N THR A 113 11.28 -6.32 15.74
CA THR A 113 11.80 -6.51 14.38
C THR A 113 10.79 -7.23 13.51
N TRP A 114 10.15 -8.28 14.03
CA TRP A 114 9.13 -9.02 13.29
C TRP A 114 7.89 -8.18 13.03
N TRP A 115 7.32 -7.55 14.06
CA TRP A 115 6.15 -6.68 13.91
C TRP A 115 6.36 -5.57 12.89
N LEU A 116 7.52 -4.91 12.94
CA LEU A 116 7.84 -3.82 12.03
C LEU A 116 8.02 -4.32 10.59
N GLY A 117 8.66 -5.48 10.40
CA GLY A 117 8.80 -6.11 9.08
C GLY A 117 7.45 -6.50 8.48
N ASP A 118 6.60 -7.17 9.24
CA ASP A 118 5.25 -7.57 8.81
C ASP A 118 4.37 -6.33 8.52
N PHE A 119 4.45 -5.30 9.36
CA PHE A 119 3.73 -4.05 9.14
C PHE A 119 4.19 -3.32 7.88
N THR A 120 5.49 -3.25 7.65
CA THR A 120 6.07 -2.67 6.44
C THR A 120 5.64 -3.46 5.20
N GLY A 121 5.70 -4.79 5.28
CA GLY A 121 5.21 -5.70 4.24
C GLY A 121 3.73 -5.47 3.92
N ALA A 122 2.88 -5.37 4.94
CA ALA A 122 1.45 -5.10 4.76
C ALA A 122 1.19 -3.75 4.09
N LEU A 123 1.92 -2.69 4.48
CA LEU A 123 1.77 -1.35 3.91
C LEU A 123 2.28 -1.22 2.46
N ILE A 124 3.14 -2.13 2.00
CA ILE A 124 3.67 -2.10 0.64
C ILE A 124 2.98 -3.12 -0.26
N VAL A 125 2.90 -4.38 0.17
CA VAL A 125 2.44 -5.50 -0.65
C VAL A 125 0.93 -5.51 -0.79
N ALA A 126 0.18 -5.30 0.30
CA ALA A 126 -1.28 -5.35 0.23
C ALA A 126 -1.87 -4.27 -0.70
N PRO A 127 -1.50 -2.97 -0.61
CA PRO A 127 -1.96 -1.98 -1.57
C PRO A 127 -1.51 -2.29 -3.00
N LEU A 128 -0.29 -2.79 -3.20
CA LEU A 128 0.17 -3.20 -4.53
C LEU A 128 -0.76 -4.27 -5.12
N VAL A 129 -1.07 -5.32 -4.36
CA VAL A 129 -1.96 -6.41 -4.77
C VAL A 129 -3.38 -5.89 -5.02
N VAL A 130 -3.96 -5.14 -4.09
CA VAL A 130 -5.34 -4.63 -4.22
C VAL A 130 -5.48 -3.69 -5.41
N LEU A 131 -4.57 -2.72 -5.56
CA LEU A 131 -4.66 -1.69 -6.61
C LEU A 131 -4.39 -2.24 -8.01
N TRP A 132 -3.58 -3.29 -8.14
CA TRP A 132 -3.33 -3.93 -9.45
C TRP A 132 -4.37 -4.98 -9.81
N LEU A 133 -4.87 -5.77 -8.85
CA LEU A 133 -5.83 -6.84 -9.14
C LEU A 133 -7.28 -6.36 -9.17
N LEU A 134 -7.62 -5.37 -8.34
CA LEU A 134 -9.00 -4.90 -8.14
C LEU A 134 -9.20 -3.43 -8.51
N GLY A 135 -8.11 -2.66 -8.63
CA GLY A 135 -8.16 -1.27 -9.04
C GLY A 135 -8.62 -1.12 -10.49
N ARG A 136 -9.20 0.05 -10.79
CA ARG A 136 -9.66 0.36 -12.14
C ARG A 136 -8.47 0.59 -13.06
N THR A 137 -8.47 -0.07 -14.23
CA THR A 137 -7.45 0.15 -15.25
C THR A 137 -7.64 1.53 -15.87
N ARG A 138 -6.66 2.42 -15.71
CA ARG A 138 -6.60 3.70 -16.42
C ARG A 138 -6.20 3.48 -17.88
N LYS A 139 -6.91 4.12 -18.81
CA LYS A 139 -6.47 4.23 -20.21
C LYS A 139 -5.46 5.37 -20.30
N TRP A 140 -4.25 5.06 -20.77
CA TRP A 140 -3.15 6.02 -20.85
C TRP A 140 -3.09 6.66 -22.23
N THR A 141 -2.93 7.97 -22.29
CA THR A 141 -2.48 8.66 -23.50
C THR A 141 -0.97 8.46 -23.68
N LYS A 142 -0.46 8.62 -24.91
CA LYS A 142 0.98 8.51 -25.20
C LYS A 142 1.82 9.48 -24.34
N ARG A 143 1.30 10.68 -24.09
CA ARG A 143 1.96 11.70 -23.27
C ARG A 143 2.08 11.25 -21.82
N GLU A 144 1.01 10.73 -21.23
CA GLU A 144 1.03 10.23 -19.86
C GLU A 144 1.91 8.98 -19.71
N MET A 145 1.98 8.12 -20.73
CA MET A 145 2.91 6.98 -20.73
C MET A 145 4.38 7.43 -20.68
N ILE A 146 4.75 8.44 -21.49
CA ILE A 146 6.10 9.00 -21.47
C ILE A 146 6.40 9.60 -20.09
N GLU A 147 5.43 10.33 -19.52
CA GLU A 147 5.58 10.96 -18.22
C GLU A 147 5.78 9.95 -17.08
N VAL A 148 4.93 8.92 -17.00
CA VAL A 148 5.09 7.81 -16.04
C VAL A 148 6.43 7.15 -16.21
N THR A 149 6.76 6.75 -17.44
CA THR A 149 8.01 6.02 -17.70
C THR A 149 9.23 6.86 -17.33
N SER A 150 9.20 8.16 -17.61
CA SER A 150 10.29 9.08 -17.26
C SER A 150 10.43 9.25 -15.75
N LEU A 151 9.32 9.36 -15.01
CA LEU A 151 9.36 9.45 -13.55
C LEU A 151 9.79 8.14 -12.88
N PHE A 152 9.37 6.98 -13.39
CA PHE A 152 9.89 5.69 -12.93
C PHE A 152 11.37 5.52 -13.24
N ALA A 153 11.84 5.93 -14.43
CA ALA A 153 13.26 5.90 -14.77
C ALA A 153 14.08 6.81 -13.85
N LEU A 154 13.58 8.01 -13.53
CA LEU A 154 14.21 8.92 -12.57
C LEU A 154 14.25 8.31 -11.16
N LEU A 155 13.15 7.72 -10.72
CA LEU A 155 13.05 7.04 -9.42
C LEU A 155 14.05 5.89 -9.30
N ILE A 156 14.11 5.04 -10.33
CA ILE A 156 15.05 3.92 -10.42
C ILE A 156 16.49 4.44 -10.47
N GLY A 157 16.77 5.46 -11.28
CA GLY A 157 18.08 6.07 -11.38
C GLY A 157 18.57 6.62 -10.04
N LEU A 158 17.69 7.26 -9.27
CA LEU A 158 18.01 7.74 -7.92
C LEU A 158 18.09 6.64 -6.88
N GLY A 159 17.26 5.60 -6.99
CA GLY A 159 17.38 4.40 -6.17
C GLY A 159 18.76 3.74 -6.36
N LEU A 160 19.19 3.56 -7.61
CA LEU A 160 20.52 3.07 -7.94
C LEU A 160 21.60 4.04 -7.46
N PHE A 161 21.46 5.34 -7.67
CA PHE A 161 22.42 6.34 -7.17
C PHE A 161 22.63 6.22 -5.64
N VAL A 162 21.55 6.04 -4.88
CA VAL A 162 21.59 5.96 -3.42
C VAL A 162 22.03 4.58 -2.90
N PHE A 163 21.64 3.49 -3.55
CA PHE A 163 21.75 2.12 -2.99
C PHE A 163 22.67 1.16 -3.77
N SER A 164 23.23 1.55 -4.93
CA SER A 164 24.08 0.64 -5.75
C SER A 164 25.55 0.56 -5.30
N GLY A 165 26.02 1.53 -4.52
CA GLY A 165 27.45 1.65 -4.16
C GLY A 165 28.35 2.15 -5.30
N TRP A 166 27.81 2.47 -6.48
CA TRP A 166 28.61 2.96 -7.62
C TRP A 166 29.20 4.35 -7.40
N PHE A 167 28.63 5.14 -6.49
CA PHE A 167 29.06 6.50 -6.22
C PHE A 167 29.81 6.56 -4.88
N PRO A 168 31.08 7.01 -4.86
CA PRO A 168 31.93 7.05 -3.66
C PRO A 168 31.55 8.19 -2.69
N ILE A 169 30.37 8.79 -2.84
CA ILE A 169 29.85 9.79 -1.92
C ILE A 169 29.47 9.03 -0.64
N GLY A 170 30.43 8.95 0.27
CA GLY A 170 30.36 8.19 1.52
C GLY A 170 29.04 8.44 2.24
N ALA A 171 28.17 7.44 2.17
CA ALA A 171 26.79 7.43 2.63
C ALA A 171 26.60 7.57 4.15
N LYS A 172 27.67 7.86 4.91
CA LYS A 172 27.61 7.97 6.37
C LYS A 172 27.27 9.38 6.88
N ASN A 173 27.53 10.44 6.10
CA ASN A 173 27.43 11.83 6.60
C ASN A 173 26.44 12.73 5.86
N TYR A 174 25.90 12.29 4.73
CA TYR A 174 24.94 13.09 3.96
C TYR A 174 23.60 12.37 3.91
N PRO A 175 22.48 13.04 4.22
CA PRO A 175 21.19 12.37 4.30
C PRO A 175 20.56 12.27 2.90
N ILE A 176 21.28 11.60 1.98
CA ILE A 176 20.93 11.42 0.56
C ILE A 176 19.62 10.67 0.36
N SER A 177 19.16 9.92 1.37
CA SER A 177 17.84 9.29 1.37
C SER A 177 16.69 10.30 1.26
N PHE A 178 16.88 11.57 1.66
CA PHE A 178 15.86 12.60 1.51
C PHE A 178 15.58 12.97 0.04
N LEU A 179 16.49 12.69 -0.90
CA LEU A 179 16.28 12.95 -2.33
C LEU A 179 15.12 12.15 -2.91
N GLN A 180 14.79 11.01 -2.30
CA GLN A 180 13.67 10.17 -2.73
C GLN A 180 12.32 10.79 -2.34
N GLY A 181 12.26 11.51 -1.22
CA GLY A 181 11.03 12.08 -0.67
C GLY A 181 10.28 12.97 -1.67
N PRO A 182 10.89 14.03 -2.22
CA PRO A 182 10.25 14.91 -3.20
C PRO A 182 9.69 14.17 -4.41
N ILE A 183 10.34 13.10 -4.87
CA ILE A 183 9.90 12.37 -6.07
C ILE A 183 8.73 11.46 -5.75
N VAL A 184 8.73 10.78 -4.61
CA VAL A 184 7.58 9.97 -4.21
C VAL A 184 6.37 10.86 -3.90
N ILE A 185 6.60 12.04 -3.30
CA ILE A 185 5.56 13.07 -3.13
C ILE A 185 5.04 13.53 -4.49
N TRP A 186 5.94 13.84 -5.43
CA TRP A 186 5.55 14.24 -6.78
C TRP A 186 4.75 13.15 -7.52
N MET A 187 5.13 11.88 -7.38
CA MET A 187 4.34 10.75 -7.89
C MET A 187 2.96 10.72 -7.28
N ALA A 188 2.84 10.94 -5.96
CA ALA A 188 1.54 10.99 -5.29
C ALA A 188 0.64 12.12 -5.82
N PHE A 189 1.21 13.30 -6.12
CA PHE A 189 0.53 14.44 -6.74
C PHE A 189 0.11 14.20 -8.19
N ARG A 190 0.94 13.48 -8.95
CA ARG A 190 0.77 13.36 -10.40
C ARG A 190 -0.01 12.12 -10.82
N PHE A 191 0.10 11.04 -10.04
CA PHE A 191 -0.41 9.72 -10.40
C PHE A 191 -1.37 9.17 -9.35
N THR A 192 -1.97 8.02 -9.68
CA THR A 192 -2.91 7.36 -8.77
C THR A 192 -2.16 6.60 -7.68
N PRO A 193 -2.85 6.11 -6.62
CA PRO A 193 -2.23 5.29 -5.59
C PRO A 193 -1.51 4.07 -6.15
N ARG A 194 -1.97 3.53 -7.29
CA ARG A 194 -1.41 2.35 -7.94
C ARG A 194 0.03 2.57 -8.41
N GLU A 195 0.30 3.67 -9.10
CA GLU A 195 1.65 3.99 -9.57
C GLU A 195 2.54 4.38 -8.39
N THR A 196 2.01 5.18 -7.45
CA THR A 196 2.73 5.64 -6.26
C THR A 196 3.24 4.46 -5.43
N ILE A 197 2.39 3.46 -5.14
CA ILE A 197 2.81 2.28 -4.38
C ILE A 197 3.78 1.39 -5.16
N THR A 198 3.66 1.34 -6.48
CA THR A 198 4.60 0.59 -7.33
C THR A 198 6.00 1.20 -7.25
N GLY A 199 6.09 2.53 -7.30
CA GLY A 199 7.35 3.24 -7.09
C GLY A 199 7.93 3.01 -5.69
N MET A 200 7.07 3.04 -4.67
CA MET A 200 7.48 2.74 -3.29
C MET A 200 8.01 1.32 -3.12
N PHE A 201 7.33 0.32 -3.71
CA PHE A 201 7.78 -1.09 -3.70
C PHE A 201 9.18 -1.25 -4.31
N ILE A 202 9.43 -0.60 -5.45
CA ILE A 202 10.75 -0.61 -6.12
C ILE A 202 11.80 0.02 -5.21
N LEU A 203 11.53 1.20 -4.64
CA LEU A 203 12.48 1.88 -3.75
C LEU A 203 12.77 1.10 -2.46
N THR A 204 11.74 0.47 -1.87
CA THR A 204 11.92 -0.39 -0.69
C THR A 204 12.78 -1.59 -1.05
N GLY A 205 12.53 -2.26 -2.17
CA GLY A 205 13.35 -3.38 -2.64
C GLY A 205 14.81 -2.98 -2.89
N MET A 206 15.05 -1.85 -3.55
CA MET A 206 16.41 -1.31 -3.74
C MET A 206 17.07 -0.94 -2.42
N GLY A 207 16.31 -0.38 -1.47
CA GLY A 207 16.80 -0.04 -0.15
C GLY A 207 17.22 -1.26 0.66
N ILE A 208 16.41 -2.33 0.65
CA ILE A 208 16.72 -3.60 1.31
C ILE A 208 17.97 -4.21 0.68
N TRP A 209 17.99 -4.31 -0.66
CA TRP A 209 19.14 -4.84 -1.39
C TRP A 209 20.43 -4.09 -1.09
N GLY A 210 20.42 -2.76 -1.21
CA GLY A 210 21.59 -1.93 -0.94
C GLY A 210 22.06 -2.07 0.51
N THR A 211 21.15 -1.99 1.47
CA THR A 211 21.48 -2.06 2.90
C THR A 211 22.13 -3.40 3.26
N LEU A 212 21.61 -4.52 2.74
CA LEU A 212 22.17 -5.86 2.95
C LEU A 212 23.55 -6.05 2.30
N HIS A 213 23.85 -5.31 1.22
CA HIS A 213 25.17 -5.34 0.56
C HIS A 213 26.14 -4.29 1.11
N GLY A 214 25.78 -3.60 2.19
CA GLY A 214 26.62 -2.56 2.79
C GLY A 214 26.64 -1.25 2.02
N TYR A 215 25.64 -0.99 1.18
CA TYR A 215 25.48 0.24 0.41
C TYR A 215 24.35 1.13 0.90
N GLY A 216 24.55 2.44 0.76
CA GLY A 216 23.54 3.45 1.04
C GLY A 216 23.47 3.90 2.50
N PRO A 217 22.51 4.78 2.82
CA PRO A 217 22.54 5.60 4.04
C PRO A 217 22.07 4.89 5.30
N PHE A 218 21.52 3.68 5.20
CA PHE A 218 21.01 2.92 6.35
C PHE A 218 22.00 1.91 6.89
N VAL A 219 23.17 1.76 6.26
CA VAL A 219 24.17 0.77 6.65
C VAL A 219 24.72 1.09 8.04
N MET A 220 24.52 0.15 8.97
CA MET A 220 25.01 0.22 10.34
C MET A 220 25.86 -1.00 10.67
N SER A 221 26.48 -1.01 11.85
CA SER A 221 27.24 -2.18 12.34
C SER A 221 26.33 -3.37 12.66
N ASP A 222 25.07 -3.11 13.01
CA ASP A 222 24.05 -4.13 13.25
C ASP A 222 23.03 -4.09 12.11
N GLU A 223 22.95 -5.19 11.36
CA GLU A 223 22.04 -5.34 10.22
C GLU A 223 20.56 -5.21 10.61
N ASN A 224 20.18 -5.70 11.80
CA ASN A 224 18.79 -5.58 12.26
C ASN A 224 18.42 -4.12 12.50
N GLN A 225 19.32 -3.33 13.09
CA GLN A 225 19.11 -1.90 13.30
C GLN A 225 19.05 -1.14 11.97
N ALA A 226 19.92 -1.51 11.02
CA ALA A 226 19.91 -0.94 9.67
C ALA A 226 18.55 -1.14 8.97
N LEU A 227 18.03 -2.37 9.00
CA LEU A 227 16.73 -2.71 8.41
C LEU A 227 15.56 -2.07 9.17
N MET A 228 15.61 -2.01 10.50
CA MET A 228 14.55 -1.34 11.28
C MET A 228 14.43 0.15 10.92
N ILE A 229 15.55 0.85 10.71
CA ILE A 229 15.50 2.27 10.32
C ILE A 229 14.96 2.42 8.89
N LEU A 230 15.37 1.54 7.98
CA LEU A 230 14.83 1.49 6.63
C LEU A 230 13.32 1.26 6.64
N ASP A 231 12.83 0.35 7.47
CA ASP A 231 11.42 0.01 7.62
C ASP A 231 10.62 1.16 8.23
N VAL A 232 11.09 1.78 9.32
CA VAL A 232 10.43 2.96 9.91
C VAL A 232 10.28 4.07 8.86
N ARG A 233 11.34 4.35 8.10
CA ARG A 233 11.26 5.33 7.01
C ARG A 233 10.23 4.91 5.95
N THR A 234 10.24 3.63 5.58
CA THR A 234 9.32 3.07 4.58
C THR A 234 7.88 3.19 5.03
N VAL A 235 7.56 2.80 6.26
CA VAL A 235 6.23 2.92 6.89
C VAL A 235 5.74 4.37 6.85
N VAL A 236 6.53 5.31 7.37
CA VAL A 236 6.13 6.73 7.43
C VAL A 236 5.88 7.28 6.03
N THR A 237 6.77 6.98 5.09
CA THR A 237 6.66 7.45 3.71
C THR A 237 5.46 6.82 3.03
N ALA A 238 5.25 5.50 3.15
CA ALA A 238 4.15 4.76 2.53
C ALA A 238 2.78 5.29 2.98
N ILE A 239 2.58 5.46 4.30
CA ILE A 239 1.33 6.02 4.84
C ILE A 239 1.10 7.43 4.27
N THR A 240 2.14 8.26 4.28
CA THR A 240 2.05 9.66 3.82
C THR A 240 1.68 9.72 2.34
N VAL A 241 2.37 8.97 1.48
CA VAL A 241 2.21 9.08 0.02
C VAL A 241 0.94 8.38 -0.45
N LEU A 242 0.52 7.30 0.22
CA LEU A 242 -0.79 6.66 -0.02
C LEU A 242 -1.93 7.59 0.38
N ALA A 243 -1.87 8.20 1.57
CA ALA A 243 -2.90 9.13 2.02
C ALA A 243 -2.95 10.39 1.13
N LEU A 244 -1.79 10.90 0.73
CA LEU A 244 -1.67 12.03 -0.19
C LEU A 244 -2.28 11.68 -1.56
N SER A 245 -1.83 10.60 -2.20
CA SER A 245 -2.32 10.20 -3.51
C SER A 245 -3.81 9.85 -3.50
N ALA A 246 -4.31 9.24 -2.40
CA ALA A 246 -5.74 9.02 -2.21
C ALA A 246 -6.52 10.33 -2.09
N THR A 247 -5.98 11.34 -1.39
CA THR A 247 -6.62 12.67 -1.29
C THR A 247 -6.73 13.35 -2.65
N ILE A 248 -5.65 13.32 -3.44
CA ILE A 248 -5.63 13.93 -4.77
C ILE A 248 -6.58 13.19 -5.71
N SER A 249 -6.55 11.85 -5.69
CA SER A 249 -7.46 11.03 -6.50
C SER A 249 -8.93 11.21 -6.10
N GLU A 250 -9.21 11.38 -4.82
CA GLU A 250 -10.56 11.71 -4.33
C GLU A 250 -10.99 13.10 -4.81
N ARG A 251 -10.11 14.10 -4.73
CA ARG A 251 -10.38 15.46 -5.23
C ARG A 251 -10.66 15.47 -6.72
N ASP A 252 -9.83 14.81 -7.52
CA ASP A 252 -9.99 14.75 -8.98
C ASP A 252 -11.32 14.06 -9.35
N ARG A 253 -11.66 12.96 -8.67
CA ARG A 253 -12.95 12.28 -8.87
C ARG A 253 -14.15 13.16 -8.51
N ILE A 254 -14.06 13.91 -7.42
CA ILE A 254 -15.13 14.84 -7.03
C ILE A 254 -15.26 15.95 -8.08
N HIS A 255 -14.14 16.45 -8.60
CA HIS A 255 -14.13 17.47 -9.63
C HIS A 255 -14.78 16.99 -10.93
N ASP A 256 -14.41 15.81 -11.42
CA ASP A 256 -14.98 15.21 -12.64
C ASP A 256 -16.50 14.99 -12.51
N VAL A 257 -16.97 14.56 -11.33
CA VAL A 257 -18.41 14.39 -11.06
C VAL A 257 -19.12 15.74 -11.06
N LEU A 258 -18.51 16.78 -10.48
CA LEU A 258 -19.08 18.12 -10.46
C LEU A 258 -19.15 18.74 -11.86
N GLU A 259 -18.12 18.55 -12.70
CA GLU A 259 -18.14 19.01 -14.10
C GLU A 259 -19.23 18.30 -14.89
N HIS A 260 -19.36 16.98 -14.75
CA HIS A 260 -20.39 16.23 -15.45
C HIS A 260 -21.81 16.66 -15.04
N GLN A 261 -22.04 16.89 -13.74
CA GLN A 261 -23.31 17.41 -13.25
C GLN A 261 -23.59 18.82 -13.76
N LYS A 262 -22.57 19.68 -13.86
CA LYS A 262 -22.70 21.03 -14.43
C LYS A 262 -23.09 20.97 -15.90
N ASP A 263 -22.43 20.12 -16.68
CA ASP A 263 -22.72 19.93 -18.11
C ASP A 263 -24.15 19.38 -18.33
N GLU A 264 -24.59 18.44 -17.49
CA GLU A 264 -25.97 17.93 -17.51
C GLU A 264 -26.99 19.05 -17.23
N VAL A 265 -26.76 19.86 -16.21
CA VAL A 265 -27.64 21.00 -15.87
C VAL A 265 -27.65 22.06 -16.97
N GLU A 266 -26.49 22.40 -17.54
CA GLU A 266 -26.40 23.36 -18.65
C GLU A 266 -27.14 22.84 -19.90
N SER A 267 -27.02 21.54 -20.20
CA SER A 267 -27.72 20.93 -21.34
C SER A 267 -29.25 20.94 -21.15
N ALA A 268 -29.73 20.66 -19.93
CA ALA A 268 -31.14 20.72 -19.59
C ALA A 268 -31.68 22.15 -19.67
N ASN A 269 -30.91 23.14 -19.21
CA ASN A 269 -31.31 24.54 -19.28
C ASN A 269 -31.40 25.03 -20.74
N ARG A 270 -30.41 24.72 -21.58
CA ARG A 270 -30.44 25.04 -23.03
C ARG A 270 -31.65 24.40 -23.73
N THR A 271 -32.01 23.18 -23.34
CA THR A 271 -33.18 22.48 -23.89
C THR A 271 -34.48 23.21 -23.53
N LYS A 272 -34.60 23.69 -22.27
CA LYS A 272 -35.74 24.48 -21.82
C LYS A 272 -35.83 25.83 -22.54
N ASP A 273 -34.72 26.54 -22.70
CA ASP A 273 -34.68 27.83 -23.40
C ASP A 273 -35.11 27.68 -24.88
N ASN A 274 -34.62 26.64 -25.56
CA ASN A 274 -35.01 26.34 -26.93
C ASN A 274 -36.51 26.01 -27.05
N PHE A 275 -37.06 25.25 -26.11
CA PHE A 275 -38.50 24.95 -26.08
C PHE A 275 -39.36 26.19 -25.86
N LEU A 276 -38.96 27.08 -24.93
CA LEU A 276 -39.65 28.34 -24.69
C LEU A 276 -39.59 29.28 -25.89
N ALA A 277 -38.45 29.33 -26.60
CA ALA A 277 -38.30 30.09 -27.83
C ALA A 277 -39.22 29.55 -28.95
N MET A 278 -39.32 28.23 -29.09
CA MET A 278 -40.21 27.57 -30.06
C MET A 278 -41.69 27.88 -29.77
N LEU A 279 -42.13 27.76 -28.52
CA LEU A 279 -43.50 28.11 -28.12
C LEU A 279 -43.81 29.60 -28.36
N SER A 280 -42.86 30.49 -28.07
CA SER A 280 -43.03 31.93 -28.29
C SER A 280 -43.14 32.27 -29.77
N HIS A 281 -42.49 31.49 -30.65
CA HIS A 281 -42.61 31.64 -32.09
C HIS A 281 -43.98 31.16 -32.59
N GLU A 282 -44.45 30.00 -32.14
CA GLU A 282 -45.78 29.48 -32.54
C GLU A 282 -46.93 30.36 -32.05
N LEU A 283 -46.84 30.94 -30.85
CA LEU A 283 -47.88 31.83 -30.32
C LEU A 283 -47.96 33.20 -31.04
N ARG A 284 -46.93 33.55 -31.82
CA ARG A 284 -46.86 34.83 -32.56
C ARG A 284 -47.38 34.74 -34.00
N THR A 285 -47.50 33.53 -34.55
CA THR A 285 -48.05 33.23 -35.87
C THR A 285 -49.53 32.89 -35.79
#